data_AF-L5MCN3-F1
#
_entry.id   AF-L5MCN3-F1
#
_cell.length_a   1.000
_cell.length_b   1.000
_cell.length_c   1.000
_cell.angle_alpha   90.00
_cell.angle_beta   90.00
_cell.angle_gamma   90.00
#
_symmetry.space_group_name_H-M   'P 1'
#
loop_
_entity.id
_entity.type
_entity.pdbx_description
1 polymer ?
#
loop_
_entity_poly.entity_id
_entity_poly.type
_entity_poly.pdbx_seq_one_letter_code
_entity_poly.pdbx_strand_id
1 'polypeptide(L)'
;MEPATRACALTGNRTRDPWHQKAYSTAEYQHRLQTFANNRRKIEAHNAKNRTFKMGINPFSDMTFAEFKHKYLWSEPQNCSATKSNYLRGRGPYPVSVDWRKKGHFVSNDGKCKFQPEKAIAFVKDVANITLNDEEAMVEAVALYNPVSFAFEVTGDFMQYRKGIYSSTSCHKTPDKVNHAVLAVGYGEENGTPYWIVKNSWGPQWGMNGYFLIERGKNMCGLAACASYPIPQV
;
A
#
# COMPACT_ATOMS: atom_id res chain seq x y z
N MET A 1 -10.73 -30.55 -2.44
CA MET A 1 -11.86 -30.46 -3.40
C MET A 1 -13.07 -30.02 -2.62
N GLU A 2 -13.61 -28.84 -2.94
CA GLU A 2 -15.02 -28.50 -2.75
C GLU A 2 -15.32 -27.37 -3.74
N PRO A 3 -16.32 -27.49 -4.63
CA PRO A 3 -16.57 -26.48 -5.64
C PRO A 3 -17.37 -25.33 -5.03
N ALA A 4 -16.92 -24.12 -5.36
CA ALA A 4 -17.68 -22.89 -5.25
C ALA A 4 -19.05 -23.06 -5.92
N THR A 5 -20.08 -23.39 -5.13
CA THR A 5 -21.46 -23.46 -5.60
C THR A 5 -22.39 -22.84 -4.56
N ARG A 6 -22.19 -21.55 -4.29
CA ARG A 6 -23.32 -20.74 -3.84
C ARG A 6 -24.01 -20.22 -5.09
N ALA A 7 -25.20 -20.77 -5.36
CA ALA A 7 -26.07 -20.33 -6.44
C ALA A 7 -26.39 -18.84 -6.32
N CYS A 8 -26.46 -18.15 -7.46
CA CYS A 8 -26.85 -16.74 -7.56
C CYS A 8 -28.28 -16.56 -7.02
N ALA A 9 -28.46 -15.67 -6.04
CA ALA A 9 -29.79 -15.22 -5.64
C ALA A 9 -30.20 -14.03 -6.51
N LEU A 10 -31.11 -14.26 -7.45
CA LEU A 10 -31.77 -13.20 -8.21
C LEU A 10 -32.78 -12.50 -7.28
N THR A 11 -32.43 -11.30 -6.81
CA THR A 11 -33.37 -10.41 -6.14
C THR A 11 -33.49 -9.14 -6.98
N GLY A 12 -34.37 -9.18 -7.99
CA GLY A 12 -34.56 -8.12 -9.00
C GLY A 12 -33.61 -8.20 -10.20
N ASN A 13 -33.62 -7.16 -11.05
CA ASN A 13 -32.81 -7.03 -12.30
C ASN A 13 -31.27 -6.93 -12.07
N ARG A 14 -30.75 -7.38 -10.93
CA ARG A 14 -29.32 -7.29 -10.58
C ARG A 14 -28.79 -8.63 -10.09
N THR A 15 -27.62 -9.02 -10.60
CA THR A 15 -26.89 -10.24 -10.21
C THR A 15 -25.82 -9.88 -9.18
N ARG A 16 -25.79 -10.58 -8.03
CA ARG A 16 -24.76 -10.39 -7.01
C ARG A 16 -23.54 -11.27 -7.29
N ASP A 17 -22.35 -10.72 -7.16
CA ASP A 17 -21.13 -11.53 -7.19
C ASP A 17 -20.99 -12.37 -5.90
N PRO A 18 -20.46 -13.60 -5.98
CA PRO A 18 -20.39 -14.51 -4.84
C PRO A 18 -19.24 -14.22 -3.86
N TRP A 19 -18.38 -13.23 -4.14
CA TRP A 19 -17.14 -12.98 -3.42
C TRP A 19 -17.25 -11.77 -2.47
N HIS A 20 -17.84 -10.68 -2.96
CA HIS A 20 -17.95 -9.38 -2.30
C HIS A 20 -19.39 -8.87 -2.21
N GLN A 21 -20.37 -9.65 -2.68
CA GLN A 21 -21.80 -9.31 -2.68
C GLN A 21 -22.15 -8.02 -3.45
N LYS A 22 -21.30 -7.59 -4.40
CA LYS A 22 -21.60 -6.42 -5.23
C LYS A 22 -22.68 -6.79 -6.25
N ALA A 23 -23.61 -5.87 -6.48
CA ALA A 23 -24.74 -6.08 -7.39
C ALA A 23 -24.49 -5.38 -8.73
N TYR A 24 -24.53 -6.16 -9.82
CA TYR A 24 -24.26 -5.70 -11.17
C TYR A 24 -25.48 -5.87 -12.08
N SER A 25 -25.55 -5.07 -13.15
CA SER A 25 -26.41 -5.41 -14.29
C SER A 25 -25.91 -6.68 -14.97
N THR A 26 -26.78 -7.40 -15.68
CA THR A 26 -26.39 -8.64 -16.37
C THR A 26 -25.24 -8.43 -17.37
N ALA A 27 -25.24 -7.30 -18.09
CA ALA A 27 -24.18 -6.96 -19.03
C ALA A 27 -22.85 -6.67 -18.34
N GLU A 28 -22.86 -5.91 -17.23
CA GLU A 28 -21.65 -5.63 -16.45
C GLU A 28 -21.13 -6.89 -15.75
N TYR A 29 -22.01 -7.78 -15.29
CA TYR A 29 -21.64 -8.99 -14.59
C TYR A 29 -20.70 -9.89 -15.41
N GLN A 30 -20.96 -10.06 -16.71
CA GLN A 30 -20.09 -10.87 -17.56
C GLN A 30 -18.67 -10.30 -17.68
N HIS A 31 -18.57 -8.97 -17.80
CA HIS A 31 -17.27 -8.28 -17.83
C HIS A 31 -16.52 -8.41 -16.50
N ARG A 32 -17.22 -8.26 -15.37
CA ARG A 32 -16.68 -8.43 -14.01
C ARG A 32 -16.19 -9.86 -13.80
N LEU A 33 -16.98 -10.84 -14.21
CA LEU A 33 -16.65 -12.26 -14.10
C LEU A 33 -15.40 -12.61 -14.92
N GLN A 34 -15.29 -12.09 -16.16
CA GLN A 34 -14.12 -12.30 -17.00
C GLN A 34 -12.85 -11.69 -16.36
N THR A 35 -12.95 -10.46 -15.87
CA THR A 35 -11.85 -9.76 -15.19
C THR A 35 -11.41 -10.52 -13.95
N PHE A 36 -12.36 -10.97 -13.13
CA PHE A 36 -12.10 -11.80 -11.96
C PHE A 36 -11.39 -13.11 -12.31
N ALA A 37 -11.88 -13.84 -13.32
CA ALA A 37 -11.26 -15.09 -13.75
C ALA A 37 -9.81 -14.88 -14.24
N ASN A 38 -9.56 -13.80 -14.98
CA ASN A 38 -8.21 -13.43 -15.44
C ASN A 38 -7.28 -13.08 -14.28
N ASN A 39 -7.74 -12.29 -13.31
CA ASN A 39 -6.95 -11.96 -12.13
C ASN A 39 -6.67 -13.18 -11.26
N ARG A 40 -7.65 -14.09 -11.12
CA ARG A 40 -7.47 -15.37 -10.40
C ARG A 40 -6.36 -16.22 -11.04
N ARG A 41 -6.36 -16.36 -12.37
CA ARG A 41 -5.28 -17.07 -13.09
C ARG A 41 -3.91 -16.43 -12.87
N LYS A 42 -3.82 -15.09 -12.85
CA LYS A 42 -2.55 -14.38 -12.54
C LYS A 42 -2.08 -14.67 -11.12
N ILE A 43 -2.99 -14.66 -10.15
CA ILE A 43 -2.71 -14.98 -8.74
C ILE A 43 -2.18 -16.41 -8.62
N GLU A 44 -2.85 -17.38 -9.24
CA GLU A 44 -2.43 -18.79 -9.25
C GLU A 44 -1.05 -18.96 -9.89
N ALA A 45 -0.81 -18.35 -11.06
CA ALA A 45 0.47 -18.41 -11.76
C ALA A 45 1.62 -17.72 -10.99
N HIS A 46 1.34 -16.64 -10.25
CA HIS A 46 2.33 -16.01 -9.36
C HIS A 46 2.63 -16.90 -8.16
N ASN A 47 1.59 -17.42 -7.50
CA ASN A 47 1.72 -18.20 -6.27
C ASN A 47 2.39 -19.56 -6.49
N ALA A 48 2.31 -20.11 -7.71
CA ALA A 48 3.03 -21.31 -8.14
C ALA A 48 4.55 -21.11 -8.26
N LYS A 49 5.02 -19.86 -8.34
CA LYS A 49 6.46 -19.52 -8.37
C LYS A 49 7.00 -19.36 -6.95
N ASN A 50 8.31 -19.57 -6.79
CA ASN A 50 9.02 -19.25 -5.55
C ASN A 50 9.29 -17.75 -5.49
N ARG A 51 8.42 -17.02 -4.78
CA ARG A 51 8.47 -15.55 -4.63
C ARG A 51 8.36 -15.20 -3.14
N THR A 52 8.96 -14.08 -2.75
CA THR A 52 8.97 -13.56 -1.37
C THR A 52 7.61 -13.06 -0.89
N PHE A 53 6.65 -12.85 -1.81
CA PHE A 53 5.27 -12.53 -1.49
C PHE A 53 4.28 -13.38 -2.27
N LYS A 54 3.07 -13.49 -1.71
CA LYS A 54 1.92 -14.15 -2.33
C LYS A 54 0.84 -13.13 -2.66
N MET A 55 0.13 -13.39 -3.75
CA MET A 55 -1.07 -12.64 -4.15
C MET A 55 -2.32 -13.37 -3.66
N GLY A 56 -3.45 -12.68 -3.60
CA GLY A 56 -4.72 -13.26 -3.16
C GLY A 56 -5.93 -12.47 -3.66
N ILE A 57 -7.08 -13.13 -3.66
CA ILE A 57 -8.37 -12.50 -3.97
C ILE A 57 -8.69 -11.45 -2.89
N ASN A 58 -9.14 -10.28 -3.34
CA ASN A 58 -9.47 -9.13 -2.50
C ASN A 58 -10.58 -8.28 -3.18
N PRO A 59 -11.06 -7.20 -2.53
CA PRO A 59 -12.16 -6.36 -3.07
C PRO A 59 -11.93 -5.74 -4.46
N PHE A 60 -10.69 -5.77 -4.98
CA PHE A 60 -10.31 -5.25 -6.30
C PHE A 60 -10.14 -6.34 -7.37
N SER A 61 -10.39 -7.61 -7.03
CA SER A 61 -10.15 -8.75 -7.94
C SER A 61 -11.05 -8.75 -9.18
N ASP A 62 -12.18 -8.05 -9.18
CA ASP A 62 -13.06 -7.86 -10.35
C ASP A 62 -12.81 -6.55 -11.12
N MET A 63 -11.68 -5.88 -10.87
CA MET A 63 -11.26 -4.65 -11.53
C MET A 63 -10.03 -4.88 -12.40
N THR A 64 -9.98 -4.21 -13.55
CA THR A 64 -8.74 -4.11 -14.33
C THR A 64 -7.79 -3.13 -13.65
N PHE A 65 -6.47 -3.24 -13.92
CA PHE A 65 -5.53 -2.28 -13.35
C PHE A 65 -5.77 -0.85 -13.88
N ALA A 66 -6.24 -0.71 -15.12
CA ALA A 66 -6.61 0.60 -15.67
C ALA A 66 -7.79 1.23 -14.90
N GLU A 67 -8.82 0.44 -14.61
CA GLU A 67 -9.95 0.89 -13.78
C GLU A 67 -9.50 1.22 -12.35
N PHE A 68 -8.66 0.38 -11.77
CA PHE A 68 -8.11 0.59 -10.43
C PHE A 68 -7.29 1.89 -10.37
N LYS A 69 -6.38 2.09 -11.33
CA LYS A 69 -5.57 3.30 -11.45
C LYS A 69 -6.43 4.55 -11.51
N HIS A 70 -7.48 4.54 -12.34
CA HIS A 70 -8.38 5.68 -12.48
C HIS A 70 -9.16 6.01 -11.21
N LYS A 71 -9.48 5.01 -10.38
CA LYS A 71 -10.33 5.19 -9.19
C LYS A 71 -9.56 5.38 -7.88
N TYR A 72 -8.36 4.82 -7.76
CA TYR A 72 -7.66 4.69 -6.48
C TYR A 72 -6.23 5.25 -6.47
N LEU A 73 -5.64 5.54 -7.62
CA LEU A 73 -4.28 6.08 -7.72
C LEU A 73 -4.31 7.53 -8.18
N TRP A 74 -3.18 8.22 -8.05
CA TRP A 74 -3.05 9.59 -8.55
C TRP A 74 -3.25 9.63 -10.07
N SER A 75 -4.06 10.59 -10.53
CA SER A 75 -4.35 10.79 -11.95
C SER A 75 -3.15 11.37 -12.69
N GLU A 76 -2.35 12.20 -12.00
CA GLU A 76 -1.19 12.91 -12.55
C GLU A 76 0.03 12.76 -11.63
N PRO A 77 1.26 12.79 -12.19
CA PRO A 77 2.48 12.88 -11.39
C PRO A 77 2.44 14.05 -10.41
N GLN A 78 2.94 13.82 -9.19
CA GLN A 78 3.04 14.85 -8.16
C GLN A 78 4.45 15.42 -8.10
N ASN A 79 4.60 16.60 -7.49
CA ASN A 79 5.91 17.21 -7.23
C ASN A 79 6.64 16.52 -6.07
N CYS A 80 6.94 15.23 -6.25
CA CYS A 80 7.66 14.38 -5.29
C CYS A 80 9.17 14.72 -5.27
N SER A 81 9.74 15.20 -6.38
CA SER A 81 11.14 15.62 -6.38
C SER A 81 11.34 16.86 -5.51
N ALA A 82 11.77 16.67 -4.26
CA ALA A 82 12.14 17.77 -3.39
C ALA A 82 13.50 18.31 -3.84
N THR A 83 13.53 19.52 -4.41
CA THR A 83 14.78 20.24 -4.70
C THR A 83 15.47 20.75 -3.43
N LYS A 84 14.78 20.72 -2.28
CA LYS A 84 15.27 21.13 -0.97
C LYS A 84 14.78 20.15 0.11
N SER A 85 15.70 19.55 0.84
CA SER A 85 15.45 18.77 2.05
C SER A 85 15.97 19.51 3.28
N ASN A 86 15.41 19.19 4.45
CA ASN A 86 15.84 19.77 5.74
C ASN A 86 16.19 18.69 6.78
N TYR A 87 15.96 17.40 6.48
CA TYR A 87 16.36 16.31 7.34
C TYR A 87 17.85 16.01 7.16
N LEU A 88 18.61 16.05 8.24
CA LEU A 88 20.02 15.66 8.29
C LEU A 88 20.15 14.39 9.12
N ARG A 89 20.59 13.31 8.48
CA ARG A 89 20.76 12.02 9.14
C ARG A 89 21.92 12.06 10.13
N GLY A 90 21.72 11.47 11.30
CA GLY A 90 22.75 11.23 12.31
C GLY A 90 23.65 10.03 11.99
N ARG A 91 24.21 9.41 13.04
CA ARG A 91 25.04 8.21 12.93
C ARG A 91 24.37 7.05 13.67
N GLY A 92 24.28 5.89 13.00
CA GLY A 92 23.83 4.65 13.60
C GLY A 92 24.88 3.98 14.51
N PRO A 93 24.65 2.72 14.94
CA PRO A 93 23.61 1.81 14.44
C PRO A 93 22.21 2.09 15.01
N TYR A 94 21.18 1.74 14.23
CA TYR A 94 19.78 1.77 14.67
C TYR A 94 19.32 0.37 15.08
N PRO A 95 18.21 0.23 15.85
CA PRO A 95 17.66 -1.08 16.21
C PRO A 95 17.40 -1.94 14.97
N VAL A 96 17.63 -3.25 15.08
CA VAL A 96 17.46 -4.23 13.98
C VAL A 96 16.01 -4.37 13.51
N SER A 97 15.05 -4.05 14.37
CA SER A 97 13.62 -4.01 14.03
C SER A 97 12.89 -2.98 14.88
N VAL A 98 11.89 -2.35 14.28
CA VAL A 98 11.01 -1.36 14.92
C VAL A 98 9.59 -1.65 14.46
N ASP A 99 8.63 -1.59 15.39
CA ASP A 99 7.20 -1.72 15.07
C ASP A 99 6.40 -0.82 15.99
N TRP A 100 5.98 0.34 15.49
CA TRP A 100 5.21 1.32 16.26
C TRP A 100 3.84 0.78 16.68
N ARG A 101 3.29 -0.23 16.00
CA ARG A 101 2.00 -0.85 16.37
C ARG A 101 2.06 -1.55 17.73
N LYS A 102 3.26 -1.94 18.18
CA LYS A 102 3.47 -2.51 19.53
C LYS A 102 3.50 -1.43 20.61
N LYS A 103 3.64 -0.15 20.23
CA LYS A 103 3.72 1.01 21.12
C LYS A 103 2.42 1.82 21.16
N GLY A 104 1.47 1.58 20.24
CA GLY A 104 0.20 2.31 20.18
C GLY A 104 -0.78 1.79 19.12
N HIS A 105 -1.99 2.34 19.10
CA HIS A 105 -3.07 1.92 18.20
C HIS A 105 -3.04 2.66 16.86
N PHE A 106 -2.63 1.98 15.79
CA PHE A 106 -2.68 2.49 14.41
C PHE A 106 -3.86 1.91 13.64
N VAL A 107 -5.08 2.33 13.97
CA VAL A 107 -6.30 1.88 13.26
C VAL A 107 -6.53 2.76 12.03
N SER A 108 -7.01 2.18 10.94
CA SER A 108 -7.52 2.89 9.77
C SER A 108 -8.99 2.55 9.59
N ASN A 109 -9.80 3.56 9.32
CA ASN A 109 -11.19 3.40 8.92
C ASN A 109 -11.32 3.67 7.42
N ASP A 110 -12.17 2.90 6.76
CA ASP A 110 -12.49 3.11 5.36
C ASP A 110 -13.39 4.33 5.20
N GLY A 111 -13.08 5.21 4.23
CA GLY A 111 -13.93 6.35 3.89
C GLY A 111 -13.20 7.49 3.18
N LYS A 112 -13.97 8.40 2.59
CA LYS A 112 -13.45 9.68 2.10
C LYS A 112 -13.18 10.59 3.30
N CYS A 113 -11.94 10.63 3.76
CA CYS A 113 -11.52 11.60 4.76
C CYS A 113 -11.40 12.98 4.11
N LYS A 114 -12.14 13.97 4.63
CA LYS A 114 -11.92 15.39 4.32
C LYS A 114 -11.56 16.08 5.62
N PHE A 115 -10.39 16.70 5.65
CA PHE A 115 -9.95 17.50 6.78
C PHE A 115 -10.98 18.61 7.05
N GLN A 116 -11.40 18.72 8.32
CA GLN A 116 -12.34 19.73 8.83
C GLN A 116 -11.55 20.58 9.83
N PRO A 117 -11.12 21.80 9.46
CA PRO A 117 -10.31 22.66 10.32
C PRO A 117 -10.90 22.86 11.72
N GLU A 118 -12.23 22.97 11.81
CA GLU A 118 -12.98 23.13 13.05
C GLU A 118 -12.94 21.91 13.98
N LYS A 119 -12.51 20.75 13.49
CA LYS A 119 -12.29 19.51 14.27
C LYS A 119 -10.82 19.23 14.53
N ALA A 120 -9.93 20.18 14.23
CA ALA A 120 -8.49 20.00 14.45
C ALA A 120 -8.19 19.91 15.96
N ILE A 121 -7.60 18.79 16.36
CA ILE A 121 -7.15 18.52 17.74
C ILE A 121 -5.62 18.39 17.85
N ALA A 122 -4.91 18.47 16.72
CA ALA A 122 -3.46 18.37 16.63
C ALA A 122 -2.96 19.34 15.56
N PHE A 123 -1.82 19.97 15.83
CA PHE A 123 -1.23 21.00 14.99
C PHE A 123 0.20 20.61 14.61
N VAL A 124 0.67 21.10 13.47
CA VAL A 124 2.02 20.83 12.96
C VAL A 124 2.88 22.04 13.24
N LYS A 125 4.00 21.84 13.96
CA LYS A 125 5.01 22.86 14.22
C LYS A 125 5.98 23.00 13.04
N ASP A 126 6.41 21.88 12.48
CA ASP A 126 7.39 21.83 11.39
C ASP A 126 7.21 20.55 10.56
N VAL A 127 7.83 20.49 9.38
CA VAL A 127 7.80 19.34 8.47
C VAL A 127 9.23 18.92 8.16
N ALA A 128 9.56 17.67 8.45
CA ALA A 128 10.81 17.06 8.06
C ALA A 128 10.66 16.41 6.68
N ASN A 129 11.35 16.95 5.68
CA ASN A 129 11.46 16.41 4.34
C ASN A 129 12.79 15.65 4.23
N ILE A 130 12.69 14.33 4.05
CA ILE A 130 13.84 13.46 3.87
C ILE A 130 14.40 13.66 2.44
N THR A 131 15.73 13.70 2.34
CA THR A 131 16.43 13.87 1.06
C THR A 131 16.03 12.77 0.07
N LEU A 132 15.87 13.15 -1.19
CA LEU A 132 15.56 12.24 -2.29
C LEU A 132 16.48 10.99 -2.26
N ASN A 133 15.86 9.81 -2.25
CA ASN A 133 16.50 8.50 -2.22
C ASN A 133 17.29 8.16 -0.93
N ASP A 134 17.22 8.98 0.12
CA ASP A 134 17.85 8.69 1.41
C ASP A 134 17.00 7.73 2.25
N GLU A 135 16.96 6.46 1.82
CA GLU A 135 16.22 5.41 2.51
C GLU A 135 16.77 5.13 3.92
N GLU A 136 18.06 5.40 4.15
CA GLU A 136 18.67 5.22 5.46
C GLU A 136 18.23 6.30 6.45
N ALA A 137 17.98 7.53 5.98
CA ALA A 137 17.32 8.56 6.79
C ALA A 137 15.89 8.19 7.15
N MET A 138 15.17 7.45 6.29
CA MET A 138 13.86 6.88 6.67
C MET A 138 14.02 5.86 7.79
N VAL A 139 15.08 5.04 7.78
CA VAL A 139 15.35 4.07 8.86
C VAL A 139 15.54 4.79 10.17
N GLU A 140 16.43 5.79 10.20
CA GLU A 140 16.65 6.63 11.38
C GLU A 140 15.36 7.27 11.88
N ALA A 141 14.61 7.91 10.99
CA ALA A 141 13.40 8.63 11.35
C ALA A 141 12.33 7.71 11.97
N VAL A 142 12.13 6.53 11.37
CA VAL A 142 11.22 5.52 11.92
C VAL A 142 11.74 4.96 13.24
N ALA A 143 13.05 4.79 13.42
CA ALA A 143 13.60 4.26 14.65
C ALA A 143 13.50 5.23 15.83
N LEU A 144 13.79 6.50 15.58
CA LEU A 144 14.04 7.49 16.63
C LEU A 144 12.87 8.44 16.87
N TYR A 145 12.06 8.74 15.86
CA TYR A 145 11.09 9.83 15.94
C TYR A 145 9.66 9.35 15.81
N ASN A 146 9.23 8.92 14.62
CA ASN A 146 7.83 8.59 14.34
C ASN A 146 7.67 7.84 13.01
N PRO A 147 6.47 7.27 12.75
CA PRO A 147 6.13 6.72 11.44
C PRO A 147 6.29 7.73 10.30
N VAL A 148 6.90 7.30 9.20
CA VAL A 148 7.26 8.16 8.06
C VAL A 148 6.29 7.98 6.91
N SER A 149 5.75 9.08 6.39
CA SER A 149 4.93 9.06 5.17
C SER A 149 5.84 8.97 3.96
N PHE A 150 5.48 8.15 2.97
CA PHE A 150 6.22 8.06 1.71
C PHE A 150 5.30 7.69 0.55
N ALA A 151 5.75 7.94 -0.68
CA ALA A 151 5.06 7.54 -1.89
C ALA A 151 5.87 6.51 -2.69
N PHE A 152 5.17 5.64 -3.41
CA PHE A 152 5.79 4.63 -4.29
C PHE A 152 4.90 4.37 -5.51
N GLU A 153 5.44 3.67 -6.51
CA GLU A 153 4.67 3.23 -7.68
C GLU A 153 3.94 1.92 -7.39
N VAL A 154 2.60 1.97 -7.40
CA VAL A 154 1.73 0.80 -7.44
C VAL A 154 1.64 0.27 -8.87
N THR A 155 1.84 -1.05 -9.01
CA THR A 155 1.66 -1.82 -10.24
C THR A 155 0.55 -2.88 -10.08
N GLY A 156 0.15 -3.54 -11.18
CA GLY A 156 -1.01 -4.44 -11.19
C GLY A 156 -0.90 -5.69 -10.31
N ASP A 157 0.32 -6.14 -10.00
CA ASP A 157 0.58 -7.23 -9.06
C ASP A 157 0.43 -6.78 -7.59
N PHE A 158 0.88 -5.57 -7.26
CA PHE A 158 0.69 -4.98 -5.93
C PHE A 158 -0.79 -4.86 -5.55
N MET A 159 -1.66 -4.52 -6.51
CA MET A 159 -3.12 -4.47 -6.32
C MET A 159 -3.67 -5.77 -5.69
N GLN A 160 -3.06 -6.92 -6.00
CA GLN A 160 -3.45 -8.25 -5.52
C GLN A 160 -2.56 -8.77 -4.39
N TYR A 161 -1.71 -7.93 -3.78
CA TYR A 161 -0.86 -8.34 -2.66
C TYR A 161 -1.68 -8.93 -1.51
N ARG A 162 -1.19 -10.04 -0.93
CA ARG A 162 -1.81 -10.69 0.23
C ARG A 162 -0.89 -10.79 1.45
N LYS A 163 0.33 -11.27 1.28
CA LYS A 163 1.29 -11.45 2.39
C LYS A 163 2.73 -11.66 1.90
N GLY A 164 3.70 -11.52 2.80
CA GLY A 164 5.13 -11.68 2.53
C GLY A 164 5.80 -10.37 2.10
N ILE A 165 7.07 -10.41 1.73
CA ILE A 165 7.86 -9.22 1.39
C ILE A 165 7.68 -8.90 -0.09
N TYR A 166 6.92 -7.86 -0.39
CA TYR A 166 6.69 -7.39 -1.75
C TYR A 166 7.98 -6.84 -2.36
N SER A 167 8.25 -7.25 -3.58
CA SER A 167 9.30 -6.71 -4.44
C SER A 167 8.85 -6.83 -5.89
N SER A 168 9.31 -5.91 -6.73
CA SER A 168 8.98 -5.90 -8.14
C SER A 168 10.19 -5.45 -8.97
N THR A 169 10.35 -6.09 -10.13
CA THR A 169 11.35 -5.69 -11.13
C THR A 169 10.74 -4.82 -12.22
N SER A 170 9.42 -4.57 -12.19
CA SER A 170 8.70 -3.80 -13.21
C SER A 170 8.30 -2.40 -12.75
N CYS A 171 8.26 -2.13 -11.43
CA CYS A 171 8.08 -0.78 -10.94
C CYS A 171 9.37 0.05 -11.13
N HIS A 172 9.20 1.30 -11.51
CA HIS A 172 10.23 2.30 -11.60
C HIS A 172 10.62 2.80 -10.20
N LYS A 173 11.72 3.55 -10.14
CA LYS A 173 12.26 4.09 -8.88
C LYS A 173 12.36 5.61 -8.89
N THR A 174 11.68 6.26 -9.83
CA THR A 174 11.80 7.71 -10.06
C THR A 174 10.61 8.47 -9.47
N PRO A 175 10.81 9.72 -9.00
CA PRO A 175 9.75 10.53 -8.39
C PRO A 175 8.55 10.81 -9.29
N ASP A 176 8.70 10.80 -10.62
CA ASP A 176 7.60 11.05 -11.57
C ASP A 176 6.65 9.84 -11.72
N LYS A 177 7.03 8.67 -11.21
CA LYS A 177 6.26 7.43 -11.34
C LYS A 177 5.49 7.03 -10.10
N VAL A 178 5.84 7.59 -8.93
CA VAL A 178 5.10 7.31 -7.70
C VAL A 178 3.65 7.78 -7.85
N ASN A 179 2.70 6.97 -7.39
CA ASN A 179 1.28 7.17 -7.67
C ASN A 179 0.37 6.85 -6.48
N HIS A 180 0.95 6.51 -5.34
CA HIS A 180 0.26 6.18 -4.10
C HIS A 180 1.11 6.55 -2.89
N ALA A 181 0.48 7.10 -1.84
CA ALA A 181 1.13 7.46 -0.58
C ALA A 181 0.64 6.57 0.56
N VAL A 182 1.58 6.20 1.43
CA VAL A 182 1.41 5.23 2.52
C VAL A 182 2.28 5.63 3.72
N LEU A 183 2.18 4.87 4.82
CA LEU A 183 2.87 5.19 6.07
C LEU A 183 3.75 4.01 6.54
N ALA A 184 5.07 4.21 6.57
CA ALA A 184 6.01 3.28 7.19
C ALA A 184 5.86 3.37 8.72
N VAL A 185 5.41 2.28 9.35
CA VAL A 185 5.20 2.20 10.80
C VAL A 185 6.25 1.34 11.50
N GLY A 186 7.27 0.91 10.77
CA GLY A 186 8.28 0.00 11.28
C GLY A 186 9.09 -0.64 10.17
N TYR A 187 10.06 -1.44 10.55
CA TYR A 187 10.91 -2.21 9.66
C TYR A 187 11.46 -3.44 10.40
N GLY A 188 11.98 -4.39 9.64
CA GLY A 188 12.64 -5.58 10.18
C GLY A 188 13.42 -6.31 9.10
N GLU A 189 13.64 -7.59 9.34
CA GLU A 189 14.28 -8.53 8.43
C GLU A 189 13.68 -9.93 8.63
N GLU A 190 13.50 -10.67 7.54
CA GLU A 190 13.09 -12.07 7.57
C GLU A 190 13.92 -12.84 6.54
N ASN A 191 14.58 -13.93 6.98
CA ASN A 191 15.43 -14.77 6.13
C ASN A 191 16.47 -14.00 5.31
N GLY A 192 17.15 -13.02 5.92
CA GLY A 192 18.15 -12.18 5.24
C GLY A 192 17.57 -11.12 4.32
N THR A 193 16.24 -10.98 4.23
CA THR A 193 15.57 -9.96 3.41
C THR A 193 15.03 -8.84 4.30
N PRO A 194 15.66 -7.65 4.30
CA PRO A 194 15.16 -6.50 5.05
C PRO A 194 13.85 -5.98 4.45
N TYR A 195 12.92 -5.53 5.30
CA TYR A 195 11.62 -5.01 4.86
C TYR A 195 11.16 -3.82 5.68
N TRP A 196 10.26 -3.03 5.07
CA TRP A 196 9.41 -2.05 5.73
C TRP A 196 8.08 -2.66 6.14
N ILE A 197 7.53 -2.24 7.29
CA ILE A 197 6.16 -2.51 7.71
C ILE A 197 5.34 -1.28 7.35
N VAL A 198 4.37 -1.43 6.45
CA VAL A 198 3.69 -0.29 5.84
C VAL A 198 2.19 -0.40 6.04
N LYS A 199 1.58 0.67 6.57
CA LYS A 199 0.14 0.83 6.68
C LYS A 199 -0.42 1.36 5.36
N ASN A 200 -1.43 0.68 4.83
CA ASN A 200 -2.17 1.10 3.64
C ASN A 200 -3.54 1.69 4.02
N SER A 201 -4.27 2.20 3.03
CA SER A 201 -5.56 2.88 3.15
C SER A 201 -6.69 2.22 2.33
N TRP A 202 -6.55 0.92 2.02
CA TRP A 202 -7.51 0.12 1.23
C TRP A 202 -8.31 -0.88 2.07
N GLY A 203 -8.48 -0.56 3.35
CA GLY A 203 -9.24 -1.36 4.31
C GLY A 203 -8.51 -2.56 4.89
N PRO A 204 -9.02 -3.09 6.03
CA PRO A 204 -8.36 -4.17 6.77
C PRO A 204 -8.43 -5.51 6.02
N GLN A 205 -9.32 -5.66 5.05
CA GLN A 205 -9.44 -6.90 4.26
C GLN A 205 -8.32 -7.04 3.21
N TRP A 206 -7.67 -5.93 2.83
CA TRP A 206 -6.56 -5.96 1.89
C TRP A 206 -5.23 -6.29 2.60
N GLY A 207 -4.35 -7.03 1.92
CA GLY A 207 -3.03 -7.38 2.44
C GLY A 207 -3.07 -8.14 3.77
N MET A 208 -2.21 -7.74 4.70
CA MET A 208 -2.05 -8.28 6.04
C MET A 208 -2.77 -7.37 7.05
N ASN A 209 -4.10 -7.48 7.14
CA ASN A 209 -4.94 -6.64 8.00
C ASN A 209 -4.80 -5.13 7.67
N GLY A 210 -4.75 -4.78 6.37
CA GLY A 210 -4.52 -3.41 5.90
C GLY A 210 -3.05 -3.00 5.83
N TYR A 211 -2.12 -3.88 6.17
CA TYR A 211 -0.68 -3.66 6.07
C TYR A 211 -0.06 -4.47 4.94
N PHE A 212 1.15 -4.08 4.55
CA PHE A 212 2.02 -4.88 3.69
C PHE A 212 3.47 -4.75 4.13
N LEU A 213 4.28 -5.73 3.70
CA LEU A 213 5.73 -5.64 3.79
C LEU A 213 6.29 -5.37 2.40
N ILE A 214 7.28 -4.50 2.29
CA ILE A 214 7.99 -4.19 1.05
C ILE A 214 9.49 -4.21 1.30
N GLU A 215 10.25 -4.74 0.35
CA GLU A 215 11.70 -4.90 0.47
C GLU A 215 12.39 -3.55 0.71
N ARG A 216 13.24 -3.50 1.74
CA ARG A 216 13.98 -2.31 2.19
C ARG A 216 15.42 -2.33 1.68
N GLY A 217 16.02 -1.14 1.56
CA GLY A 217 17.41 -0.94 1.15
C GLY A 217 17.63 -1.00 -0.36
N LYS A 218 16.56 -0.88 -1.15
CA LYS A 218 16.61 -0.98 -2.62
C LYS A 218 15.89 0.17 -3.32
N ASN A 219 15.38 1.15 -2.58
CA ASN A 219 14.43 2.14 -3.10
C ASN A 219 13.32 1.45 -3.91
N MET A 220 12.74 0.38 -3.36
CA MET A 220 11.79 -0.48 -4.06
C MET A 220 10.58 0.34 -4.50
N CYS A 221 10.27 0.32 -5.79
CA CYS A 221 9.20 1.11 -6.40
C CYS A 221 9.27 2.63 -6.12
N GLY A 222 10.46 3.17 -5.87
CA GLY A 222 10.65 4.60 -5.60
C GLY A 222 10.21 5.02 -4.19
N LEU A 223 10.12 4.09 -3.23
CA LEU A 223 9.63 4.38 -1.88
C LEU A 223 10.42 5.47 -1.12
N ALA A 224 11.67 5.73 -1.51
CA ALA A 224 12.50 6.77 -0.91
C ALA A 224 12.50 8.07 -1.74
N ALA A 225 11.60 8.21 -2.72
CA ALA A 225 11.57 9.36 -3.60
C ALA A 225 11.16 10.67 -2.88
N CYS A 226 10.16 10.59 -2.00
CA CYS A 226 9.67 11.73 -1.21
C CYS A 226 9.08 11.27 0.12
N ALA A 227 9.96 10.98 1.06
CA ALA A 227 9.56 10.65 2.42
C ALA A 227 9.51 11.91 3.29
N SER A 228 8.52 12.00 4.18
CA SER A 228 8.38 13.11 5.11
C SER A 228 7.62 12.72 6.37
N TYR A 229 7.77 13.54 7.41
CA TYR A 229 6.95 13.42 8.62
C TYR A 229 6.76 14.78 9.31
N PRO A 230 5.63 14.97 10.04
CA PRO A 230 5.39 16.19 10.79
C PRO A 230 6.06 16.18 12.17
N ILE A 231 6.46 17.36 12.64
CA ILE A 231 6.79 17.62 14.04
C ILE A 231 5.55 18.24 14.67
N PRO A 232 4.88 17.58 15.63
CA PRO A 232 3.67 18.12 16.23
C PRO A 232 3.97 19.36 17.08
N GLN A 233 3.03 20.30 17.08
CA GLN A 233 2.98 21.38 18.07
C GLN A 233 2.24 20.83 19.30
N VAL A 234 3.00 20.52 20.34
CA VAL A 234 2.52 20.03 21.64
C VAL A 234 2.65 21.08 22.73
#